data_AF-A0A4Q3IRD8-F1
#
_entry.id   AF-A0A4Q3IRD8-F1
#
_cell.length_a   1.000
_cell.length_b   1.000
_cell.length_c   1.000
_cell.angle_alpha   90.00
_cell.angle_beta   90.00
_cell.angle_gamma   90.00
#
_symmetry.space_group_name_H-M   'P 1'
#
loop_
_entity.id
_entity.type
_entity.pdbx_description
1 polymer ?
#
loop_
_entity_poly.entity_id
_entity_poly.type
_entity_poly.pdbx_seq_one_letter_code
_entity_poly.pdbx_strand_id
1 'polypeptide(L)'
;YTLADPQYSGRVLVPVLWDKTKRTIVSNESSEILRMFNEAFADFASGPDLYPAAQRDAIDRVNAFVYDNINNGVYRCGFATEQAAYEKAFERLFSALDWVEGELGGRPFLVGDAPTEADWRLFTTLVRFDAVYVGHFKCNRNRIEDFPNLSRYLRALYRVPGIAQTVDLDHIKRHYYMSHPHINPTRVVPAGPRLRFLAADAAP
;
A
#
# COMPACT_ATOMS: atom_id res chain seq x y z
N TYR A 1 6.36 19.67 -11.64
CA TYR A 1 6.67 20.57 -10.52
C TYR A 1 7.18 21.91 -11.01
N THR A 2 8.39 22.01 -11.60
CA THR A 2 8.92 23.29 -12.11
C THR A 2 8.06 23.97 -13.19
N LEU A 3 7.26 23.19 -13.94
CA LEU A 3 6.27 23.75 -14.87
C LEU A 3 5.11 24.47 -14.16
N ALA A 4 4.69 24.00 -12.98
CA ALA A 4 3.63 24.63 -12.19
C ALA A 4 4.17 25.76 -11.31
N ASP A 5 5.40 25.61 -10.81
CA ASP A 5 6.11 26.61 -10.01
C ASP A 5 7.61 26.57 -10.36
N PRO A 6 8.13 27.54 -11.12
CA PRO A 6 9.54 27.60 -11.50
C PRO A 6 10.51 27.70 -10.30
N GLN A 7 10.03 28.11 -9.12
CA GLN A 7 10.82 28.25 -7.90
C GLN A 7 10.70 27.03 -6.97
N TYR A 8 10.03 25.96 -7.41
CA TYR A 8 9.81 24.77 -6.60
C TYR A 8 11.11 24.14 -6.09
N SER A 9 11.23 24.00 -4.78
CA SER A 9 12.41 23.45 -4.08
C SER A 9 12.11 22.23 -3.20
N GLY A 10 10.90 21.66 -3.30
CA GLY A 10 10.46 20.51 -2.50
C GLY A 10 10.83 19.15 -3.10
N ARG A 11 10.31 18.09 -2.48
CA ARG A 11 10.46 16.71 -2.99
C ARG A 11 9.55 16.46 -4.18
N VAL A 12 10.12 16.04 -5.30
CA VAL A 12 9.37 15.59 -6.48
C VAL A 12 8.81 14.20 -6.21
N LEU A 13 7.52 14.14 -5.85
CA LEU A 13 6.83 12.91 -5.48
C LEU A 13 5.75 12.53 -6.50
N VAL A 14 5.43 11.25 -6.54
CA VAL A 14 4.22 10.69 -7.15
C VAL A 14 3.25 10.25 -6.04
N PRO A 15 1.93 10.26 -6.27
CA PRO A 15 1.23 10.67 -7.50
C PRO A 15 1.16 12.20 -7.68
N VAL A 16 0.75 12.64 -8.87
CA VAL A 16 0.39 14.03 -9.19
C VAL A 16 -0.93 14.03 -9.94
N LEU A 17 -1.94 14.71 -9.38
CA LEU A 17 -3.15 15.08 -10.10
C LEU A 17 -2.91 16.42 -10.80
N TRP A 18 -3.01 16.43 -12.13
CA TRP A 18 -2.64 17.58 -12.96
C TRP A 18 -3.84 18.19 -13.67
N ASP A 19 -3.99 19.51 -13.58
CA ASP A 19 -4.96 20.29 -14.34
C ASP A 19 -4.37 20.64 -15.72
N LYS A 20 -4.93 20.05 -16.78
CA LYS A 20 -4.49 20.31 -18.16
C LYS A 20 -4.87 21.71 -18.66
N THR A 21 -5.93 22.30 -18.15
CA THR A 21 -6.45 23.62 -18.56
C THR A 21 -5.63 24.72 -17.92
N LYS A 22 -5.45 24.67 -16.60
CA LYS A 22 -4.62 25.66 -15.87
C LYS A 22 -3.13 25.36 -15.92
N ARG A 23 -2.76 24.17 -16.40
CA ARG A 23 -1.37 23.68 -16.49
C ARG A 23 -0.67 23.76 -15.13
N THR A 24 -1.33 23.26 -14.08
CA THR A 24 -0.80 23.25 -12.71
C THR A 24 -1.13 21.95 -11.98
N ILE A 25 -0.48 21.73 -10.83
CA ILE A 25 -0.76 20.58 -9.95
C ILE A 25 -2.00 20.91 -9.12
N VAL A 26 -2.98 20.01 -9.13
CA VAL A 26 -4.17 20.08 -8.26
C VAL A 26 -3.84 19.56 -6.87
N SER A 27 -3.27 18.35 -6.80
CA SER A 27 -2.78 17.75 -5.57
C SER A 27 -1.67 16.74 -5.88
N ASN A 28 -0.79 16.51 -4.92
CA ASN A 28 0.19 15.43 -4.90
C ASN A 28 0.09 14.56 -3.63
N GLU A 29 -1.00 14.71 -2.87
CA GLU A 29 -1.29 13.92 -1.68
C GLU A 29 -2.26 12.80 -2.04
N SER A 30 -1.78 11.55 -1.99
CA SER A 30 -2.53 10.39 -2.51
C SER A 30 -3.84 10.13 -1.76
N SER A 31 -3.87 10.40 -0.45
CA SER A 31 -5.06 10.21 0.38
C SER A 31 -6.17 11.21 0.05
N GLU A 32 -5.80 12.45 -0.26
CA GLU A 32 -6.75 13.47 -0.72
C GLU A 32 -7.24 13.19 -2.14
N ILE A 33 -6.34 12.83 -3.06
CA ILE A 33 -6.70 12.48 -4.45
C ILE A 33 -7.71 11.33 -4.48
N LEU A 34 -7.53 10.32 -3.63
CA LEU A 34 -8.47 9.21 -3.51
C LEU A 34 -9.88 9.69 -3.15
N ARG A 35 -10.01 10.59 -2.17
CA ARG A 35 -11.30 11.16 -1.76
C ARG A 35 -11.90 12.09 -2.81
N MET A 36 -11.06 12.86 -3.52
CA MET A 36 -11.51 13.64 -4.67
C MET A 36 -12.12 12.74 -5.75
N PHE A 37 -11.50 11.60 -6.06
CA PHE A 37 -12.04 10.64 -7.02
C PHE A 37 -13.30 9.93 -6.53
N ASN A 38 -13.43 9.71 -5.22
CA ASN A 38 -14.62 9.11 -4.62
C ASN A 38 -15.86 10.00 -4.75
N GLU A 39 -15.72 11.31 -4.52
CA GLU A 39 -16.87 12.22 -4.40
C GLU A 39 -17.07 13.12 -5.63
N ALA A 40 -16.00 13.68 -6.22
CA ALA A 40 -16.11 14.79 -7.18
C ALA A 40 -16.70 14.40 -8.54
N PHE A 41 -16.79 13.10 -8.83
CA PHE A 41 -17.33 12.57 -10.08
C PHE A 41 -18.57 11.68 -9.89
N ALA A 42 -19.17 11.70 -8.68
CA ALA A 42 -20.30 10.83 -8.34
C ALA A 42 -21.51 11.00 -9.28
N ASP A 43 -21.76 12.22 -9.78
CA ASP A 43 -22.83 12.50 -10.74
C ASP A 43 -22.57 11.93 -12.15
N PHE A 44 -21.32 11.55 -12.45
CA PHE A 44 -20.88 11.12 -13.78
C PHE A 44 -20.43 9.65 -13.82
N ALA A 45 -20.35 8.97 -12.69
CA ALA A 45 -19.81 7.63 -12.57
C ALA A 45 -20.69 6.74 -11.68
N SER A 46 -20.74 5.46 -12.03
CA SER A 46 -21.28 4.42 -11.14
C SER A 46 -20.12 3.70 -10.45
N GLY A 47 -20.21 3.52 -9.14
CA GLY A 47 -19.18 2.81 -8.38
C GLY A 47 -19.53 2.69 -6.90
N PRO A 48 -18.75 1.91 -6.13
CA PRO A 48 -18.88 1.89 -4.69
C PRO A 48 -18.44 3.22 -4.10
N ASP A 49 -19.13 3.67 -3.05
CA ASP A 49 -18.62 4.71 -2.16
C ASP A 49 -17.58 4.07 -1.22
N LEU A 50 -16.31 4.46 -1.38
CA LEU A 50 -15.19 3.94 -0.59
C LEU A 50 -15.01 4.68 0.74
N TYR A 51 -15.75 5.77 0.97
CA TYR A 51 -15.70 6.56 2.20
C TYR A 51 -17.11 6.99 2.69
N PRO A 52 -18.03 6.01 2.90
CA PRO A 52 -19.43 6.30 3.19
C PRO A 52 -19.59 6.96 4.54
N ALA A 53 -20.51 7.93 4.61
CA ALA A 53 -20.71 8.79 5.79
C ALA A 53 -20.85 8.01 7.11
N ALA A 54 -21.58 6.89 7.09
CA ALA A 54 -21.83 6.07 8.27
C ALA A 54 -20.57 5.35 8.83
N GLN A 55 -19.50 5.25 8.04
CA GLN A 55 -18.30 4.49 8.41
C GLN A 55 -17.03 5.37 8.54
N ARG A 56 -17.12 6.68 8.25
CA ARG A 56 -15.96 7.58 8.19
C ARG A 56 -15.07 7.52 9.42
N ASP A 57 -15.66 7.62 10.61
CA ASP A 57 -14.89 7.56 11.86
C ASP A 57 -14.13 6.24 12.04
N ALA A 58 -14.72 5.12 11.62
CA ALA A 58 -14.07 3.82 11.67
C ALA A 58 -12.94 3.73 10.62
N ILE A 59 -13.21 4.19 9.40
CA ILE A 59 -12.23 4.24 8.32
C ILE A 59 -11.03 5.11 8.70
N ASP A 60 -11.26 6.29 9.27
CA ASP A 60 -10.20 7.22 9.66
C ASP A 60 -9.32 6.65 10.77
N ARG A 61 -9.92 5.97 11.77
CA ARG A 61 -9.15 5.26 12.81
C ARG A 61 -8.29 4.15 12.24
N VAL A 62 -8.87 3.31 11.37
CA VAL A 62 -8.13 2.22 10.72
C VAL A 62 -7.01 2.78 9.83
N ASN A 63 -7.29 3.83 9.06
CA ASN A 63 -6.31 4.49 8.20
C ASN A 63 -5.12 5.02 8.96
N ALA A 64 -5.35 5.72 10.09
CA ALA A 64 -4.29 6.21 10.95
C ALA A 64 -3.44 5.06 11.46
N PHE A 65 -4.07 3.99 11.96
CA PHE A 65 -3.37 2.80 12.44
C PHE A 65 -2.55 2.12 11.34
N VAL A 66 -3.15 1.87 10.17
CA VAL A 66 -2.50 1.19 9.03
C VAL A 66 -1.36 2.04 8.48
N TYR A 67 -1.56 3.35 8.32
CA TYR A 67 -0.52 4.24 7.83
C TYR A 67 0.67 4.25 8.77
N ASP A 68 0.42 4.53 10.06
CA ASP A 68 1.49 4.67 11.03
C ASP A 68 2.21 3.35 11.21
N ASN A 69 1.52 2.23 11.39
CA ASN A 69 2.17 1.00 11.83
C ASN A 69 2.60 0.09 10.69
N ILE A 70 1.95 0.16 9.52
CA ILE A 70 2.18 -0.78 8.40
C ILE A 70 2.73 -0.06 7.18
N ASN A 71 2.00 0.91 6.59
CA ASN A 71 2.42 1.56 5.34
C ASN A 71 3.77 2.28 5.51
N ASN A 72 3.91 3.08 6.57
CA ASN A 72 5.18 3.72 6.91
C ASN A 72 6.08 2.80 7.74
N GLY A 73 5.51 1.79 8.41
CA GLY A 73 6.24 0.82 9.23
C GLY A 73 7.31 0.05 8.45
N VAL A 74 7.00 -0.42 7.25
CA VAL A 74 7.95 -1.14 6.39
C VAL A 74 9.14 -0.26 5.99
N TYR A 75 8.93 1.04 5.72
CA TYR A 75 10.01 1.98 5.41
C TYR A 75 10.87 2.28 6.63
N ARG A 76 10.28 2.37 7.83
CA ARG A 76 11.06 2.51 9.06
C ARG A 76 11.93 1.30 9.35
N CYS A 77 11.49 0.09 9.00
CA CYS A 77 12.35 -1.09 9.02
C CYS A 77 13.47 -0.97 7.98
N GLY A 78 13.11 -0.67 6.73
CA GLY A 78 14.03 -0.68 5.60
C GLY A 78 15.11 0.38 5.62
N PHE A 79 14.80 1.56 6.18
CA PHE A 79 15.73 2.70 6.23
C PHE A 79 16.41 2.87 7.59
N ALA A 80 16.15 1.99 8.57
CA ALA A 80 16.86 2.05 9.84
C ALA A 80 18.37 1.84 9.63
N THR A 81 19.17 2.75 10.16
CA THR A 81 20.64 2.70 10.14
C THR A 81 21.23 2.12 11.42
N GLU A 82 20.39 1.88 12.44
CA GLU A 82 20.76 1.37 13.76
C GLU A 82 19.91 0.15 14.12
N GLN A 83 20.53 -0.85 14.76
CA GLN A 83 19.88 -2.11 15.11
C GLN A 83 18.65 -1.92 16.01
N ALA A 84 18.76 -1.12 17.07
CA ALA A 84 17.66 -0.88 17.99
C ALA A 84 16.46 -0.16 17.33
N ALA A 85 16.73 0.76 16.40
CA ALA A 85 15.69 1.44 15.63
C ALA A 85 14.97 0.46 14.69
N TYR A 86 15.73 -0.42 14.03
CA TYR A 86 15.19 -1.50 13.20
C TYR A 86 14.30 -2.44 14.02
N GLU A 87 14.80 -2.97 15.14
CA GLU A 87 14.08 -3.94 15.99
C GLU A 87 12.76 -3.35 16.50
N LYS A 88 12.78 -2.11 17.00
CA LYS A 88 11.57 -1.40 17.43
C LYS A 88 10.56 -1.23 16.29
N ALA A 89 11.02 -0.89 15.08
CA ALA A 89 10.14 -0.74 13.93
C ALA A 89 9.58 -2.10 13.48
N PHE A 90 10.40 -3.14 13.51
CA PHE A 90 10.08 -4.52 13.15
C PHE A 90 9.03 -5.11 14.09
N GLU A 91 9.21 -4.99 15.40
CA GLU A 91 8.23 -5.41 16.41
C GLU A 91 6.90 -4.70 16.20
N ARG A 92 6.93 -3.37 16.07
CA ARG A 92 5.72 -2.55 15.87
C ARG A 92 4.98 -2.93 14.59
N LEU A 93 5.69 -3.18 13.49
CA LEU A 93 5.10 -3.62 12.23
C LEU A 93 4.41 -4.96 12.39
N PHE A 94 5.08 -5.95 12.97
CA PHE A 94 4.55 -7.30 13.08
C PHE A 94 3.42 -7.42 14.12
N SER A 95 3.48 -6.67 15.23
CA SER A 95 2.32 -6.54 16.13
C SER A 95 1.09 -5.94 15.43
N ALA A 96 1.30 -4.99 14.51
CA ALA A 96 0.20 -4.43 13.74
C ALA A 96 -0.35 -5.40 12.69
N LEU A 97 0.51 -6.17 12.03
CA LEU A 97 0.08 -7.24 11.12
C LEU A 97 -0.68 -8.35 11.88
N ASP A 98 -0.24 -8.73 13.09
CA ASP A 98 -0.95 -9.68 13.95
C ASP A 98 -2.34 -9.17 14.33
N TRP A 99 -2.45 -7.88 14.67
CA TRP A 99 -3.74 -7.27 14.95
C TRP A 99 -4.66 -7.33 13.72
N VAL A 100 -4.19 -6.90 12.55
CA VAL A 100 -4.99 -6.96 11.31
C VAL A 100 -5.37 -8.41 10.95
N GLU A 101 -4.48 -9.37 11.13
CA GLU A 101 -4.75 -10.79 10.92
C GLU A 101 -5.89 -11.28 11.82
N GLY A 102 -5.88 -10.89 13.09
CA GLY A 102 -6.94 -11.21 14.05
C GLY A 102 -8.27 -10.57 13.67
N GLU A 103 -8.27 -9.30 13.30
CA GLU A 103 -9.48 -8.60 12.86
C GLU A 103 -10.10 -9.24 11.62
N LEU A 104 -9.28 -9.57 10.61
CA LEU A 104 -9.73 -10.25 9.40
C LEU A 104 -10.13 -11.72 9.64
N GLY A 105 -9.93 -12.26 10.85
CA GLY A 105 -10.48 -13.57 11.23
C GLY A 105 -11.99 -13.56 11.38
N GLY A 106 -12.58 -12.41 11.75
CA GLY A 106 -14.02 -12.26 11.98
C GLY A 106 -14.78 -11.49 10.89
N ARG A 107 -14.08 -10.86 9.95
CA ARG A 107 -14.67 -9.99 8.92
C ARG A 107 -13.94 -10.10 7.57
N PRO A 108 -14.66 -9.87 6.45
CA PRO A 108 -14.07 -9.97 5.11
C PRO A 108 -13.11 -8.81 4.79
N PHE A 109 -13.37 -7.62 5.35
CA PHE A 109 -12.63 -6.37 5.12
C PHE A 109 -12.38 -5.64 6.44
N LEU A 110 -11.58 -4.57 6.41
CA LEU A 110 -11.18 -3.83 7.61
C LEU A 110 -12.36 -3.10 8.26
N VAL A 111 -13.29 -2.57 7.46
CA VAL A 111 -14.47 -1.83 7.95
C VAL A 111 -15.71 -2.29 7.18
N GLY A 112 -16.60 -3.01 7.87
CA GLY A 112 -17.84 -3.52 7.28
C GLY A 112 -17.64 -4.72 6.34
N ASP A 113 -18.62 -4.92 5.45
CA ASP A 113 -18.73 -6.11 4.59
C ASP A 113 -18.27 -5.89 3.14
N ALA A 114 -17.83 -4.67 2.80
CA ALA A 114 -17.32 -4.30 1.48
C ALA A 114 -16.02 -3.50 1.59
N PRO A 115 -15.15 -3.50 0.55
CA PRO A 115 -13.92 -2.70 0.57
C PRO A 115 -14.19 -1.20 0.70
N THR A 116 -13.44 -0.56 1.58
CA THR A 116 -13.38 0.90 1.77
C THR A 116 -12.01 1.43 1.36
N GLU A 117 -11.79 2.75 1.45
CA GLU A 117 -10.46 3.32 1.23
C GLU A 117 -9.38 2.75 2.18
N ALA A 118 -9.76 2.30 3.38
CA ALA A 118 -8.83 1.66 4.31
C ALA A 118 -8.26 0.37 3.73
N ASP A 119 -9.09 -0.40 3.05
CA ASP A 119 -8.71 -1.67 2.47
C ASP A 119 -7.71 -1.48 1.34
N TRP A 120 -7.97 -0.51 0.46
CA TRP A 120 -7.10 -0.16 -0.66
C TRP A 120 -5.77 0.44 -0.19
N ARG A 121 -5.77 1.25 0.87
CA ARG A 121 -4.53 1.77 1.47
C ARG A 121 -3.66 0.66 2.03
N LEU A 122 -4.25 -0.34 2.70
CA LEU A 122 -3.51 -1.52 3.17
C LEU A 122 -3.02 -2.38 1.99
N PHE A 123 -3.89 -2.65 1.00
CA PHE A 123 -3.60 -3.48 -0.17
C PHE A 123 -2.30 -3.09 -0.88
N THR A 124 -2.08 -1.78 -1.09
CA THR A 124 -0.88 -1.30 -1.76
C THR A 124 0.42 -1.68 -1.05
N THR A 125 0.38 -1.88 0.27
CA THR A 125 1.53 -2.38 1.03
C THR A 125 1.62 -3.89 0.96
N LEU A 126 0.51 -4.61 1.17
CA LEU A 126 0.49 -6.08 1.17
C LEU A 126 0.95 -6.67 -0.17
N VAL A 127 0.50 -6.11 -1.29
CA VAL A 127 0.85 -6.59 -2.64
C VAL A 127 2.35 -6.47 -2.95
N ARG A 128 3.07 -5.60 -2.22
CA ARG A 128 4.53 -5.39 -2.34
C ARG A 128 5.32 -6.15 -1.29
N PHE A 129 4.68 -6.63 -0.24
CA PHE A 129 5.35 -7.10 0.98
C PHE A 129 6.27 -8.28 0.71
N ASP A 130 5.74 -9.36 0.15
CA ASP A 130 6.52 -10.57 -0.12
C ASP A 130 7.55 -10.36 -1.23
N ALA A 131 7.20 -9.57 -2.24
CA ALA A 131 8.05 -9.30 -3.39
C ALA A 131 9.24 -8.38 -3.09
N VAL A 132 9.12 -7.54 -2.07
CA VAL A 132 10.08 -6.47 -1.76
C VAL A 132 10.38 -6.42 -0.26
N TYR A 133 9.41 -6.11 0.58
CA TYR A 133 9.67 -5.70 1.97
C TYR A 133 10.28 -6.82 2.82
N VAL A 134 9.92 -8.07 2.56
CA VAL A 134 10.54 -9.25 3.21
C VAL A 134 12.06 -9.26 3.01
N GLY A 135 12.53 -9.11 1.76
CA GLY A 135 13.96 -9.17 1.46
C GLY A 135 14.65 -7.81 1.60
N HIS A 136 14.17 -6.80 0.86
CA HIS A 136 14.79 -5.49 0.72
C HIS A 136 14.76 -4.70 2.03
N PHE A 137 13.63 -4.71 2.73
CA PHE A 137 13.45 -3.98 4.00
C PHE A 137 13.61 -4.87 5.24
N LYS A 138 13.99 -6.14 5.04
CA LYS A 138 14.19 -7.13 6.11
C LYS A 138 12.94 -7.35 6.97
N CYS A 139 11.73 -7.08 6.46
CA CYS A 139 10.47 -7.35 7.15
C CYS A 139 10.13 -8.85 7.07
N ASN A 140 10.93 -9.72 7.68
CA ASN A 140 11.01 -11.14 7.37
C ASN A 140 10.61 -12.10 8.52
N ARG A 141 9.79 -11.68 9.49
CA ARG A 141 9.21 -12.63 10.48
C ARG A 141 8.31 -13.66 9.80
N ASN A 142 7.41 -13.18 8.95
CA ASN A 142 6.45 -13.95 8.18
C ASN A 142 6.23 -13.26 6.83
N ARG A 143 5.94 -14.02 5.78
CA ARG A 143 5.38 -13.48 4.54
C ARG A 143 3.89 -13.23 4.72
N ILE A 144 3.28 -12.36 3.92
CA ILE A 144 1.82 -12.21 3.86
C ILE A 144 1.15 -13.53 3.52
N GLU A 145 1.80 -14.35 2.67
CA GLU A 145 1.36 -15.70 2.37
C GLU A 145 1.21 -16.60 3.62
N ASP A 146 2.02 -16.38 4.67
CA ASP A 146 2.03 -17.19 5.89
C ASP A 146 0.96 -16.75 6.92
N PHE A 147 0.23 -15.66 6.65
CA PHE A 147 -0.91 -15.18 7.43
C PHE A 147 -2.23 -15.57 6.73
N PRO A 148 -3.01 -16.54 7.25
CA PRO A 148 -4.20 -17.04 6.56
C PRO A 148 -5.23 -15.98 6.14
N ASN A 149 -5.59 -15.06 7.04
CA ASN A 149 -6.62 -14.06 6.78
C ASN A 149 -6.10 -12.94 5.87
N LEU A 150 -4.89 -12.43 6.12
CA LEU A 150 -4.22 -11.45 5.25
C LEU A 150 -3.98 -12.01 3.84
N SER A 151 -3.58 -13.27 3.70
CA SER A 151 -3.39 -13.95 2.42
C SER A 151 -4.71 -14.13 1.65
N ARG A 152 -5.79 -14.51 2.34
CA ARG A 152 -7.16 -14.55 1.78
C ARG A 152 -7.60 -13.15 1.33
N TYR A 153 -7.41 -12.16 2.19
CA TYR A 153 -7.78 -10.77 1.98
C TYR A 153 -7.05 -10.15 0.79
N LEU A 154 -5.73 -10.32 0.70
CA LEU A 154 -4.92 -9.86 -0.44
C LEU A 154 -5.42 -10.48 -1.76
N ARG A 155 -5.70 -11.79 -1.78
CA ARG A 155 -6.24 -12.48 -2.96
C ARG A 155 -7.61 -11.94 -3.35
N ALA A 156 -8.49 -11.70 -2.38
CA ALA A 156 -9.82 -11.16 -2.63
C ALA A 156 -9.76 -9.78 -3.31
N LEU A 157 -8.94 -8.86 -2.78
CA LEU A 157 -8.75 -7.53 -3.37
C LEU A 157 -8.04 -7.57 -4.72
N TYR A 158 -7.03 -8.43 -4.89
CA TYR A 158 -6.32 -8.58 -6.17
C TYR A 158 -7.25 -9.06 -7.30
N ARG A 159 -8.26 -9.88 -6.96
CA ARG A 159 -9.24 -10.44 -7.91
C ARG A 159 -10.40 -9.49 -8.24
N VAL A 160 -10.52 -8.34 -7.57
CA VAL A 160 -11.51 -7.33 -7.95
C VAL A 160 -11.25 -6.91 -9.41
N PRO A 161 -12.29 -6.89 -10.28
CA PRO A 161 -12.12 -6.57 -11.69
C PRO A 161 -11.35 -5.27 -11.89
N GLY A 162 -10.32 -5.32 -12.74
CA GLY A 162 -9.48 -4.15 -13.05
C GLY A 162 -8.37 -3.83 -12.04
N ILE A 163 -8.22 -4.58 -10.93
CA ILE A 163 -7.12 -4.36 -9.98
C ILE A 163 -5.82 -5.06 -10.41
N ALA A 164 -5.88 -6.30 -10.92
CA ALA A 164 -4.67 -7.03 -11.30
C ALA A 164 -3.79 -6.26 -12.31
N GLN A 165 -4.41 -5.55 -13.26
CA GLN A 165 -3.74 -4.71 -14.26
C GLN A 165 -3.05 -3.46 -13.68
N THR A 166 -3.35 -3.05 -12.44
CA THR A 166 -2.67 -1.93 -11.77
C THR A 166 -1.42 -2.38 -11.03
N VAL A 167 -1.13 -3.70 -10.99
CA VAL A 167 -0.02 -4.28 -10.25
C VAL A 167 1.06 -4.74 -11.22
N ASP A 168 2.05 -3.88 -11.44
CA ASP A 168 3.26 -4.22 -12.18
C ASP A 168 4.38 -4.61 -11.21
N LEU A 169 4.57 -5.93 -11.03
CA LEU A 169 5.59 -6.46 -10.13
C LEU A 169 7.02 -6.22 -10.62
N ASP A 170 7.22 -6.12 -11.94
CA ASP A 170 8.53 -5.83 -12.50
C ASP A 170 8.92 -4.39 -12.16
N HIS A 171 8.03 -3.44 -12.39
CA HIS A 171 8.23 -2.04 -12.02
C HIS A 171 8.41 -1.89 -10.51
N ILE A 172 7.58 -2.57 -9.69
CA ILE A 172 7.73 -2.59 -8.23
C ILE A 172 9.14 -3.06 -7.85
N LYS A 173 9.58 -4.24 -8.29
CA LYS A 173 10.87 -4.80 -7.85
C LYS A 173 12.04 -3.95 -8.36
N ARG A 174 12.05 -3.56 -9.64
CA ARG A 174 13.12 -2.72 -10.20
C ARG A 174 13.24 -1.39 -9.45
N HIS A 175 12.11 -0.74 -9.16
CA HIS A 175 12.14 0.51 -8.41
C HIS A 175 12.84 0.34 -7.05
N TYR A 176 12.41 -0.61 -6.22
CA TYR A 176 12.97 -0.77 -4.87
C TYR A 176 14.43 -1.23 -4.87
N TYR A 177 14.74 -2.29 -5.62
CA TYR A 177 16.05 -2.91 -5.58
C TYR A 177 17.13 -2.10 -6.32
N MET A 178 16.76 -1.27 -7.30
CA MET A 178 17.74 -0.46 -8.07
C MET A 178 17.86 0.99 -7.57
N SER A 179 16.83 1.56 -6.95
CA SER A 179 16.81 2.99 -6.56
C SER A 179 17.32 3.26 -5.13
N HIS A 180 17.54 2.21 -4.32
CA HIS A 180 18.05 2.32 -2.95
C HIS A 180 19.47 1.73 -2.82
N PRO A 181 20.51 2.34 -3.45
CA PRO A 181 21.87 1.80 -3.42
C PRO A 181 22.49 1.77 -2.01
N HIS A 182 21.96 2.55 -1.07
CA HIS A 182 22.37 2.51 0.34
C HIS A 182 21.88 1.24 1.07
N ILE A 183 20.82 0.58 0.59
CA ILE A 183 20.34 -0.72 1.09
C ILE A 183 20.90 -1.86 0.23
N ASN A 184 20.87 -1.69 -1.10
CA ASN A 184 21.26 -2.71 -2.07
C ASN A 184 22.32 -2.15 -3.06
N PRO A 185 23.61 -2.09 -2.66
CA PRO A 185 24.65 -1.46 -3.47
C PRO A 185 24.82 -2.08 -4.87
N THR A 186 24.60 -3.40 -4.99
CA THR A 186 24.77 -4.14 -6.25
C THR A 186 23.61 -3.94 -7.23
N ARG A 187 22.49 -3.36 -6.78
CA ARG A 187 21.25 -3.16 -7.55
C ARG A 187 20.66 -4.45 -8.13
N VAL A 188 21.06 -5.60 -7.60
CA VAL A 188 20.54 -6.90 -8.03
C VAL A 188 19.06 -6.98 -7.64
N VAL A 189 18.21 -7.33 -8.61
CA VAL A 189 16.80 -7.59 -8.40
C VAL A 189 16.63 -9.10 -8.19
N PRO A 190 16.12 -9.58 -7.03
CA PRO A 190 15.99 -11.00 -6.78
C PRO A 190 14.97 -11.64 -7.72
N ALA A 191 15.18 -12.91 -8.06
CA ALA A 191 14.24 -13.67 -8.91
C ALA A 191 12.95 -14.03 -8.16
N GLY A 192 13.05 -14.41 -6.89
CA GLY A 192 11.91 -14.78 -6.04
C GLY A 192 11.26 -13.60 -5.31
N PRO A 193 10.31 -13.90 -4.40
CA PRO A 193 9.66 -15.20 -4.21
C PRO A 193 8.61 -15.48 -5.29
N ARG A 194 8.14 -16.73 -5.37
CA ARG A 194 6.93 -17.06 -6.13
C ARG A 194 5.72 -16.54 -5.35
N LEU A 195 4.93 -15.65 -5.95
CA LEU A 195 3.78 -15.03 -5.30
C LEU A 195 2.50 -15.82 -5.60
N ARG A 196 1.93 -16.50 -4.60
CA ARG A 196 0.73 -17.34 -4.80
C ARG A 196 -0.53 -16.55 -5.11
N PHE A 197 -0.62 -15.28 -4.68
CA PHE A 197 -1.80 -14.46 -4.97
C PHE A 197 -1.98 -14.14 -6.47
N LEU A 198 -0.94 -14.35 -7.29
CA LEU A 198 -0.99 -14.22 -8.75
C LEU A 198 -1.62 -15.44 -9.44
N ALA A 199 -1.68 -16.59 -8.77
CA ALA A 199 -2.19 -17.80 -9.38
C ALA A 199 -3.73 -17.69 -9.58
N ALA A 200 -4.18 -18.02 -10.79
CA ALA A 200 -5.60 -18.10 -11.11
C ALA A 200 -6.32 -19.15 -10.23
N ASP A 201 -5.60 -20.19 -9.77
CA ASP A 201 -6.22 -21.46 -9.34
C ASP A 201 -5.92 -21.90 -7.90
N ALA A 202 -5.90 -20.98 -6.94
CA ALA A 202 -6.13 -21.39 -5.56
C ALA A 202 -7.66 -21.34 -5.32
N ALA A 203 -8.30 -22.50 -5.46
CA ALA A 203 -9.64 -22.78 -4.93
C ALA A 203 -9.70 -22.40 -3.43
N PRO A 204 -10.89 -22.06 -2.90
CA PRO A 204 -11.06 -21.65 -1.50
C PRO A 204 -10.48 -22.65 -0.51
#